data_AF-A0A0M1J3B3-F1
#
_entry.id   AF-A0A0M1J3B3-F1
#
_cell.length_a   1.000
_cell.length_b   1.000
_cell.length_c   1.000
_cell.angle_alpha   90.00
_cell.angle_beta   90.00
_cell.angle_gamma   90.00
#
_symmetry.space_group_name_H-M   'P 1'
#
loop_
_entity.id
_entity.type
_entity.pdbx_description
1 polymer ?
#
loop_
_entity_poly.entity_id
_entity_poly.type
_entity_poly.pdbx_seq_one_letter_code
_entity_poly.pdbx_strand_id
1 'polypeptide(L)'
;LVADLMRHQKRLRLKQESLQKKIDLDLRKTIDLERSHLLHRLTLLKINWGTLQTQAPYGAKGTFHEIWQLQWLPEFVLHLIEVAAWGNTVETATTAFSIEQARLSNTLEELANLTHALLQANLPQALPKILARLEILASTNTAIGQLMDTVPTLAKALRYGSVRELDASQLQPIINGMLERICIGLPYACMSLDNDAAQAMHTRLLNIHQTVLMLEDTNFVTLWHQALSMLVAQDNLHGRFLWLHKVLGSVGFPN
;
A
#
# COMPACT_ATOMS: atom_id res chain seq x y z
N LEU A 1 -9.51 -9.01 -25.37
CA LEU A 1 -9.74 -8.15 -24.18
C LEU A 1 -11.16 -7.56 -24.10
N VAL A 2 -11.64 -6.79 -25.09
CA VAL A 2 -12.98 -6.16 -25.04
C VAL A 2 -14.12 -7.16 -24.77
N ALA A 3 -14.14 -8.29 -25.49
CA ALA A 3 -15.14 -9.34 -25.27
C ALA A 3 -15.08 -9.92 -23.84
N ASP A 4 -13.88 -9.99 -23.25
CA ASP A 4 -13.70 -10.45 -21.89
C ASP A 4 -14.29 -9.48 -20.87
N LEU A 5 -14.03 -8.17 -21.03
CA LEU A 5 -14.66 -7.15 -20.21
C LEU A 5 -16.18 -7.19 -20.32
N MET A 6 -16.75 -7.36 -21.52
CA MET A 6 -18.20 -7.49 -21.71
C MET A 6 -18.79 -8.69 -20.95
N ARG A 7 -18.07 -9.83 -20.90
CA ARG A 7 -18.48 -10.98 -20.08
C ARG A 7 -18.52 -10.62 -18.58
N HIS A 8 -17.47 -9.94 -18.10
CA HIS A 8 -17.44 -9.44 -16.72
C HIS A 8 -18.58 -8.47 -16.42
N GLN A 9 -18.87 -7.52 -17.32
CA GLN A 9 -19.94 -6.53 -17.16
C GLN A 9 -21.32 -7.20 -17.02
N LYS A 10 -21.61 -8.20 -17.88
CA LYS A 10 -22.87 -8.96 -17.82
C LYS A 10 -22.96 -9.78 -16.53
N ARG A 11 -21.90 -10.49 -16.17
CA ARG A 11 -21.83 -11.35 -14.98
C ARG A 11 -21.96 -10.55 -13.67
N LEU A 12 -21.22 -9.44 -13.57
CA LEU A 12 -21.17 -8.57 -12.40
C LEU A 12 -22.28 -7.51 -12.38
N ARG A 13 -23.11 -7.44 -13.42
CA ARG A 13 -24.20 -6.46 -13.58
C ARG A 13 -23.71 -5.00 -13.49
N LEU A 14 -22.51 -4.73 -14.00
CA LEU A 14 -21.95 -3.38 -14.09
C LEU A 14 -22.29 -2.81 -15.47
N LYS A 15 -23.13 -1.78 -15.51
CA LYS A 15 -23.57 -1.12 -16.76
C LYS A 15 -22.63 0.03 -17.12
N GLN A 16 -22.33 0.16 -18.41
CA GLN A 16 -21.61 1.30 -18.97
C GLN A 16 -22.54 2.52 -19.02
N GLU A 17 -22.62 3.26 -17.92
CA GLU A 17 -23.44 4.46 -17.80
C GLU A 17 -22.53 5.69 -17.89
N SER A 18 -22.86 6.63 -18.80
CA SER A 18 -22.13 7.90 -18.94
C SER A 18 -22.41 8.87 -17.80
N LEU A 19 -23.54 8.70 -17.13
CA LEU A 19 -23.89 9.40 -15.90
C LEU A 19 -23.17 8.78 -14.72
N GLN A 20 -22.68 9.67 -13.87
CA GLN A 20 -22.01 9.33 -12.63
C GLN A 20 -22.93 8.56 -11.69
N LYS A 21 -22.45 7.41 -11.20
CA LYS A 21 -23.20 6.53 -10.30
C LYS A 21 -22.34 6.04 -9.15
N LYS A 22 -22.87 6.23 -7.94
CA LYS A 22 -22.26 5.72 -6.71
C LYS A 22 -22.68 4.27 -6.47
N ILE A 23 -21.72 3.42 -6.13
CA ILE A 23 -21.95 2.06 -5.64
C ILE A 23 -21.21 1.84 -4.31
N ASP A 24 -21.83 1.08 -3.41
CA ASP A 24 -21.29 0.69 -2.11
C ASP A 24 -21.09 -0.83 -2.14
N LEU A 25 -19.83 -1.27 -2.18
CA LEU A 25 -19.44 -2.67 -2.30
C LEU A 25 -19.10 -3.22 -0.91
N ASP A 26 -19.82 -4.25 -0.46
CA ASP A 26 -19.46 -4.99 0.76
C ASP A 26 -18.54 -6.15 0.36
N LEU A 27 -17.25 -6.02 0.66
CA LEU A 27 -16.19 -6.96 0.23
C LEU A 27 -16.38 -8.38 0.80
N ARG A 28 -17.27 -8.59 1.76
CA ARG A 28 -17.61 -9.92 2.28
C ARG A 28 -18.58 -10.67 1.35
N LYS A 29 -19.22 -9.97 0.41
CA LYS A 29 -20.11 -10.56 -0.58
C LYS A 29 -19.30 -10.86 -1.84
N THR A 30 -19.31 -12.12 -2.27
CA THR A 30 -18.54 -12.59 -3.44
C THR A 30 -18.72 -11.70 -4.67
N ILE A 31 -19.97 -11.30 -5.01
CA ILE A 31 -20.22 -10.46 -6.19
C ILE A 31 -19.63 -9.05 -6.06
N ASP A 32 -19.61 -8.49 -4.86
CA ASP A 32 -19.08 -7.15 -4.60
C ASP A 32 -17.54 -7.17 -4.54
N LEU A 33 -16.97 -8.24 -3.99
CA LEU A 33 -15.54 -8.52 -4.04
C LEU A 33 -15.04 -8.63 -5.49
N GLU A 34 -15.73 -9.39 -6.34
CA GLU A 34 -15.37 -9.50 -7.75
C GLU A 34 -15.53 -8.17 -8.53
N ARG A 35 -16.52 -7.34 -8.17
CA ARG A 35 -16.65 -5.97 -8.72
C ARG A 35 -15.47 -5.10 -8.32
N SER A 36 -15.07 -5.16 -7.05
CA SER A 36 -13.89 -4.46 -6.53
C SER A 36 -12.63 -4.89 -7.31
N HIS A 37 -12.39 -6.20 -7.45
CA HIS A 37 -11.25 -6.71 -8.22
C HIS A 37 -11.26 -6.20 -9.67
N LEU A 38 -12.40 -6.24 -10.36
CA LEU A 38 -12.47 -5.74 -11.74
C LEU A 38 -12.12 -4.24 -11.81
N LEU A 39 -12.66 -3.41 -10.92
CA LEU A 39 -12.44 -1.96 -10.92
C LEU A 39 -10.97 -1.61 -10.61
N HIS A 40 -10.35 -2.32 -9.66
CA HIS A 40 -8.93 -2.17 -9.37
C HIS A 40 -8.05 -2.62 -10.55
N ARG A 41 -8.39 -3.73 -11.22
CA ARG A 41 -7.68 -4.20 -12.42
C ARG A 41 -7.74 -3.17 -13.57
N LEU A 42 -8.92 -2.60 -13.81
CA LEU A 42 -9.08 -1.55 -14.82
C LEU A 42 -8.31 -0.28 -14.47
N THR A 43 -8.30 0.12 -13.20
CA THR A 43 -7.48 1.26 -12.72
C THR A 43 -5.99 1.03 -12.97
N LEU A 44 -5.49 -0.19 -12.72
CA LEU A 44 -4.10 -0.56 -13.02
C LEU A 44 -3.80 -0.44 -14.52
N LEU A 45 -4.73 -0.82 -15.39
CA LEU A 45 -4.67 -0.64 -16.84
C LEU A 45 -4.93 0.80 -17.31
N LYS A 46 -5.00 1.78 -16.40
CA LYS A 46 -5.30 3.19 -16.70
C LYS A 46 -6.68 3.42 -17.31
N ILE A 47 -7.61 2.50 -17.07
CA ILE A 47 -9.02 2.60 -17.43
C ILE A 47 -9.81 2.95 -16.17
N ASN A 48 -9.94 4.25 -15.90
CA ASN A 48 -10.54 4.78 -14.67
C ASN A 48 -12.08 4.77 -14.73
N TRP A 49 -12.69 3.61 -14.98
CA TRP A 49 -14.14 3.46 -14.98
C TRP A 49 -14.77 3.76 -13.62
N GLY A 50 -14.03 3.52 -12.54
CA GLY A 50 -14.41 3.89 -11.19
C GLY A 50 -13.34 4.70 -10.49
N THR A 51 -13.76 5.65 -9.66
CA THR A 51 -12.89 6.32 -8.68
C THR A 51 -13.31 5.95 -7.27
N LEU A 52 -12.40 5.30 -6.54
CA LEU A 52 -12.61 4.94 -5.14
C LEU A 52 -12.70 6.21 -4.28
N GLN A 53 -13.75 6.32 -3.48
CA GLN A 53 -13.98 7.44 -2.59
C GLN A 53 -13.25 7.19 -1.27
N THR A 54 -12.19 7.95 -1.01
CA THR A 54 -11.31 7.78 0.16
C THR A 54 -11.87 8.41 1.45
N GLN A 55 -12.95 9.19 1.35
CA GLN A 55 -13.65 9.74 2.51
C GLN A 55 -14.70 8.74 3.00
N ALA A 56 -14.40 8.07 4.12
CA ALA A 56 -15.44 7.38 4.86
C ALA A 56 -16.50 8.42 5.26
N PRO A 57 -17.79 8.24 4.90
CA PRO A 57 -18.84 9.10 5.42
C PRO A 57 -18.76 9.13 6.96
N TYR A 58 -19.02 10.28 7.58
CA TYR A 58 -19.21 10.39 9.03
C TYR A 58 -20.13 9.23 9.50
N GLY A 59 -19.60 8.34 10.35
CA GLY A 59 -20.28 7.07 10.72
C GLY A 59 -19.80 5.81 10.00
N ALA A 60 -18.55 5.80 9.51
CA ALA A 60 -17.90 4.79 8.66
C ALA A 60 -18.36 3.33 8.87
N LYS A 61 -18.95 2.76 7.81
CA LYS A 61 -19.30 1.34 7.66
C LYS A 61 -18.04 0.45 7.54
N GLY A 62 -17.15 0.44 8.52
CA GLY A 62 -16.03 -0.51 8.62
C GLY A 62 -15.01 -0.54 7.46
N THR A 63 -13.97 -1.35 7.61
CA THR A 63 -12.90 -1.57 6.60
C THR A 63 -13.31 -2.52 5.46
N PHE A 64 -14.53 -3.04 5.49
CA PHE A 64 -15.04 -4.02 4.53
C PHE A 64 -15.86 -3.40 3.40
N HIS A 65 -16.02 -2.08 3.39
CA HIS A 65 -16.79 -1.37 2.38
C HIS A 65 -15.89 -0.56 1.45
N GLU A 66 -16.13 -0.68 0.15
CA GLU A 66 -15.54 0.20 -0.86
C GLU A 66 -16.64 1.01 -1.54
N ILE A 67 -16.53 2.33 -1.45
CA ILE A 67 -17.44 3.25 -2.12
C ILE A 67 -16.79 3.69 -3.42
N TRP A 68 -17.44 3.39 -4.54
CA TRP A 68 -16.94 3.75 -5.88
C TRP A 68 -17.89 4.73 -6.56
N GLN A 69 -17.31 5.73 -7.22
CA GLN A 69 -18.00 6.58 -8.16
C GLN A 69 -17.69 6.09 -9.58
N LEU A 70 -18.67 5.53 -10.26
CA LEU A 70 -18.53 4.99 -11.61
C LEU A 70 -18.96 6.01 -12.67
N GLN A 71 -18.21 6.08 -13.75
CA GLN A 71 -18.58 6.83 -14.94
C GLN A 71 -17.90 6.20 -16.15
N TRP A 72 -18.67 5.70 -17.11
CA TRP A 72 -18.10 5.16 -18.34
C TRP A 72 -17.84 6.28 -19.33
N LEU A 73 -16.62 6.31 -19.88
CA LEU A 73 -16.21 7.27 -20.89
C LEU A 73 -15.84 6.54 -22.19
N PRO A 74 -16.23 7.05 -23.38
CA PRO A 74 -15.96 6.38 -24.66
C PRO A 74 -14.48 6.05 -24.91
N GLU A 75 -13.56 6.89 -24.43
CA GLU A 75 -12.11 6.72 -24.54
C GLU A 75 -11.59 5.43 -23.89
N PHE A 76 -12.32 4.86 -22.93
CA PHE A 76 -11.95 3.58 -22.33
C PHE A 76 -11.93 2.44 -23.35
N VAL A 77 -12.70 2.54 -24.43
CA VAL A 77 -12.65 1.57 -25.54
C VAL A 77 -11.31 1.65 -26.27
N LEU A 78 -10.73 2.83 -26.44
CA LEU A 78 -9.42 3.02 -27.06
C LEU A 78 -8.31 2.47 -26.16
N HIS A 79 -8.33 2.82 -24.87
CA HIS A 79 -7.37 2.27 -23.91
C HIS A 79 -7.44 0.73 -23.82
N LEU A 80 -8.64 0.14 -23.95
CA LEU A 80 -8.80 -1.33 -24.01
C LEU A 80 -8.13 -1.96 -25.23
N ILE A 81 -8.06 -1.25 -26.36
CA ILE A 81 -7.36 -1.74 -27.56
C ILE A 81 -5.85 -1.64 -27.34
N GLU A 82 -5.37 -0.52 -26.78
CA GLU A 82 -3.95 -0.32 -26.48
C GLU A 82 -3.41 -1.38 -25.51
N VAL A 83 -4.14 -1.64 -24.43
CA VAL A 83 -3.68 -2.61 -23.42
C VAL A 83 -3.96 -4.07 -23.81
N ALA A 84 -4.63 -4.32 -24.94
CA ALA A 84 -4.84 -5.69 -25.45
C ALA A 84 -3.51 -6.37 -25.83
N ALA A 85 -2.45 -5.61 -26.11
CA ALA A 85 -1.10 -6.14 -26.34
C ALA A 85 -0.54 -6.90 -25.12
N TRP A 86 -1.02 -6.60 -23.91
CA TRP A 86 -0.59 -7.25 -22.66
C TRP A 86 -1.32 -8.55 -22.37
N GLY A 87 -2.46 -8.81 -23.02
CA GLY A 87 -3.23 -10.03 -22.78
C GLY A 87 -4.65 -10.02 -23.32
N ASN A 88 -5.23 -11.22 -23.43
CA ASN A 88 -6.55 -11.41 -24.02
C ASN A 88 -7.69 -11.28 -23.00
N THR A 89 -7.40 -11.35 -21.70
CA THR A 89 -8.35 -11.15 -20.59
C THR A 89 -7.93 -9.98 -19.72
N VAL A 90 -8.87 -9.38 -18.97
CA VAL A 90 -8.56 -8.25 -18.08
C VAL A 90 -7.50 -8.67 -17.06
N GLU A 91 -7.61 -9.87 -16.50
CA GLU A 91 -6.65 -10.40 -15.55
C GLU A 91 -5.23 -10.58 -16.13
N THR A 92 -5.10 -11.21 -17.29
CA THR A 92 -3.80 -11.48 -17.93
C THR A 92 -3.14 -10.19 -18.39
N ALA A 93 -3.91 -9.29 -19.01
CA ALA A 93 -3.41 -7.97 -19.42
C ALA A 93 -2.93 -7.16 -18.21
N THR A 94 -3.71 -7.10 -17.13
CA THR A 94 -3.34 -6.35 -15.92
C THR A 94 -2.10 -6.95 -15.26
N THR A 95 -2.01 -8.29 -15.19
CA THR A 95 -0.85 -9.01 -14.66
C THR A 95 0.43 -8.64 -15.42
N ALA A 96 0.42 -8.79 -16.75
CA ALA A 96 1.59 -8.51 -17.58
C ALA A 96 1.98 -7.02 -17.55
N PHE A 97 0.99 -6.12 -17.63
CA PHE A 97 1.21 -4.69 -17.50
C PHE A 97 1.84 -4.32 -16.16
N SER A 98 1.34 -4.88 -15.06
CA SER A 98 1.84 -4.57 -13.72
C SER A 98 3.27 -5.07 -13.50
N ILE A 99 3.61 -6.24 -14.07
CA ILE A 99 4.98 -6.76 -14.06
C ILE A 99 5.93 -5.81 -14.81
N GLU A 100 5.50 -5.29 -15.97
CA GLU A 100 6.32 -4.32 -16.72
C GLU A 100 6.46 -3.00 -15.96
N GLN A 101 5.37 -2.49 -15.38
CA GLN A 101 5.44 -1.27 -14.55
C GLN A 101 6.43 -1.44 -13.39
N ALA A 102 6.43 -2.59 -12.72
CA ALA A 102 7.41 -2.85 -11.67
C ALA A 102 8.85 -2.90 -12.20
N ARG A 103 9.06 -3.47 -13.39
CA ARG A 103 10.38 -3.50 -14.03
C ARG A 103 10.89 -2.08 -14.32
N LEU A 104 10.00 -1.18 -14.72
CA LEU A 104 10.30 0.22 -15.03
C LEU A 104 10.43 1.11 -13.79
N SER A 105 9.82 0.70 -12.67
CA SER A 105 9.87 1.44 -11.41
C SER A 105 11.28 1.48 -10.80
N ASN A 106 11.62 2.68 -10.31
CA ASN A 106 12.94 2.98 -9.73
C ASN A 106 12.84 3.47 -8.28
N THR A 107 11.64 3.55 -7.72
CA THR A 107 11.42 3.99 -6.33
C THR A 107 10.68 2.93 -5.53
N LEU A 108 10.97 2.88 -4.22
CA LEU A 108 10.28 1.98 -3.30
C LEU A 108 8.80 2.35 -3.14
N GLU A 109 8.50 3.65 -3.18
CA GLU A 109 7.14 4.17 -3.11
C GLU A 109 6.28 3.64 -4.25
N GLU A 110 6.75 3.72 -5.50
CA GLU A 110 6.05 3.18 -6.66
C GLU A 110 5.76 1.68 -6.52
N LEU A 111 6.77 0.91 -6.10
CA LEU A 111 6.63 -0.54 -5.94
C LEU A 111 5.71 -0.91 -4.78
N ALA A 112 5.71 -0.17 -3.68
CA ALA A 112 4.80 -0.39 -2.56
C ALA A 112 3.35 -0.05 -2.93
N ASN A 113 3.13 1.05 -3.63
CA ASN A 113 1.82 1.43 -4.15
C ASN A 113 1.31 0.40 -5.16
N LEU A 114 2.18 -0.07 -6.06
CA LEU A 114 1.83 -1.13 -7.02
C LEU A 114 1.52 -2.45 -6.31
N THR A 115 2.29 -2.83 -5.29
CA THR A 115 2.00 -4.01 -4.46
C THR A 115 0.62 -3.89 -3.81
N HIS A 116 0.30 -2.76 -3.20
CA HIS A 116 -1.01 -2.52 -2.60
C HIS A 116 -2.15 -2.67 -3.63
N ALA A 117 -1.98 -2.07 -4.82
CA ALA A 117 -2.94 -2.16 -5.91
C ALA A 117 -3.09 -3.60 -6.46
N LEU A 118 -2.01 -4.38 -6.51
CA LEU A 118 -2.06 -5.80 -6.92
C LEU A 118 -2.87 -6.65 -5.95
N LEU A 119 -2.74 -6.42 -4.63
CA LEU A 119 -3.56 -7.11 -3.64
C LEU A 119 -5.04 -6.72 -3.76
N GLN A 120 -5.31 -5.44 -4.01
CA GLN A 120 -6.67 -4.94 -4.28
C GLN A 120 -7.29 -5.58 -5.54
N ALA A 121 -6.48 -5.75 -6.58
CA ALA A 121 -6.86 -6.33 -7.86
C ALA A 121 -6.90 -7.88 -7.86
N ASN A 122 -6.48 -8.53 -6.78
CA ASN A 122 -6.33 -10.00 -6.68
C ASN A 122 -5.56 -10.57 -7.89
N LEU A 123 -4.27 -10.26 -7.97
CA LEU A 123 -3.36 -10.66 -9.06
C LEU A 123 -2.19 -11.51 -8.53
N PRO A 124 -2.44 -12.75 -8.09
CA PRO A 124 -1.42 -13.62 -7.46
C PRO A 124 -0.20 -13.88 -8.34
N GLN A 125 -0.38 -13.97 -9.66
CA GLN A 125 0.69 -14.29 -10.59
C GLN A 125 1.71 -13.15 -10.77
N ALA A 126 1.30 -11.90 -10.52
CA ALA A 126 2.19 -10.75 -10.56
C ALA A 126 3.00 -10.63 -9.26
N LEU A 127 2.37 -10.90 -8.12
CA LEU A 127 2.89 -10.58 -6.79
C LEU A 127 4.36 -11.01 -6.58
N PRO A 128 4.79 -12.27 -6.83
CA PRO A 128 6.18 -12.68 -6.59
C PRO A 128 7.21 -11.84 -7.36
N LYS A 129 6.89 -11.41 -8.59
CA LYS A 129 7.81 -10.60 -9.43
C LYS A 129 7.96 -9.18 -8.90
N ILE A 130 6.87 -8.60 -8.39
CA ILE A 130 6.89 -7.27 -7.80
C ILE A 130 7.62 -7.30 -6.46
N LEU A 131 7.37 -8.31 -5.63
CA LEU A 131 8.06 -8.49 -4.36
C LEU A 131 9.58 -8.68 -4.56
N ALA A 132 10.00 -9.48 -5.54
CA ALA A 132 11.41 -9.63 -5.87
C ALA A 132 12.05 -8.29 -6.29
N ARG A 133 11.37 -7.47 -7.09
CA ARG A 133 11.87 -6.15 -7.50
C ARG A 133 11.95 -5.19 -6.30
N LEU A 134 10.95 -5.22 -5.43
CA LEU A 134 10.89 -4.42 -4.22
C LEU A 134 12.00 -4.81 -3.24
N GLU A 135 12.30 -6.09 -3.08
CA GLU A 135 13.40 -6.59 -2.25
C GLU A 135 14.78 -6.16 -2.79
N ILE A 136 15.01 -6.27 -4.10
CA ILE A 136 16.25 -5.79 -4.75
C ILE A 136 16.44 -4.30 -4.52
N LEU A 137 15.39 -3.50 -4.73
CA LEU A 137 15.48 -2.06 -4.55
C LEU A 137 15.64 -1.70 -3.06
N ALA A 138 14.97 -2.41 -2.17
CA ALA A 138 15.07 -2.17 -0.74
C ALA A 138 16.48 -2.49 -0.23
N SER A 139 17.06 -3.63 -0.62
CA SER A 139 18.39 -4.07 -0.15
C SER A 139 19.52 -3.12 -0.55
N THR A 140 19.39 -2.43 -1.68
CA THR A 140 20.37 -1.45 -2.16
C THR A 140 20.13 -0.02 -1.67
N ASN A 141 18.98 0.24 -1.05
CA ASN A 141 18.60 1.56 -0.55
C ASN A 141 19.17 1.83 0.85
N THR A 142 19.97 2.89 0.96
CA THR A 142 20.58 3.34 2.22
C THR A 142 19.82 4.48 2.89
N ALA A 143 18.84 5.09 2.20
CA ALA A 143 18.08 6.22 2.71
C ALA A 143 16.96 5.75 3.65
N ILE A 144 17.21 5.82 4.96
CA ILE A 144 16.24 5.44 6.01
C ILE A 144 14.89 6.12 5.82
N GLY A 145 14.87 7.41 5.44
CA GLY A 145 13.63 8.14 5.18
C GLY A 145 12.75 7.47 4.12
N GLN A 146 13.34 6.95 3.03
CA GLN A 146 12.58 6.27 1.98
C GLN A 146 12.01 4.93 2.45
N LEU A 147 12.76 4.18 3.28
CA LEU A 147 12.23 2.98 3.92
C LEU A 147 11.04 3.33 4.82
N MET A 148 11.17 4.41 5.61
CA MET A 148 10.10 4.87 6.51
C MET A 148 8.84 5.34 5.77
N ASP A 149 9.00 5.90 4.57
CA ASP A 149 7.89 6.29 3.71
C ASP A 149 7.19 5.06 3.08
N THR A 150 7.92 3.95 2.89
CA THR A 150 7.46 2.74 2.19
C THR A 150 6.74 1.76 3.10
N VAL A 151 7.30 1.48 4.28
CA VAL A 151 6.82 0.44 5.21
C VAL A 151 5.34 0.58 5.58
N PRO A 152 4.78 1.78 5.87
CA PRO A 152 3.37 1.92 6.22
C PRO A 152 2.42 1.43 5.13
N THR A 153 2.76 1.66 3.86
CA THR A 153 1.95 1.20 2.72
C THR A 153 1.97 -0.32 2.61
N LEU A 154 3.14 -0.94 2.77
CA LEU A 154 3.28 -2.40 2.72
C LEU A 154 2.60 -3.09 3.91
N ALA A 155 2.71 -2.53 5.12
CA ALA A 155 2.06 -3.07 6.30
C ALA A 155 0.52 -3.01 6.21
N LYS A 156 -0.04 -1.93 5.65
CA LYS A 156 -1.47 -1.86 5.32
C LYS A 156 -1.84 -2.92 4.28
N ALA A 157 -1.02 -3.09 3.24
CA ALA A 157 -1.22 -4.10 2.22
C ALA A 157 -1.26 -5.52 2.82
N LEU A 158 -0.32 -5.85 3.71
CA LEU A 158 -0.28 -7.11 4.45
C LEU A 158 -1.54 -7.31 5.31
N ARG A 159 -1.91 -6.33 6.13
CA ARG A 159 -3.07 -6.41 7.05
C ARG A 159 -4.40 -6.61 6.33
N TYR A 160 -4.56 -6.01 5.15
CA TYR A 160 -5.81 -6.08 4.38
C TYR A 160 -5.79 -7.11 3.24
N GLY A 161 -4.65 -7.77 2.98
CA GLY A 161 -4.53 -8.83 1.98
C GLY A 161 -5.40 -10.05 2.29
N SER A 162 -5.56 -10.39 3.57
CA SER A 162 -6.36 -11.53 4.04
C SER A 162 -7.86 -11.43 3.72
N VAL A 163 -8.40 -10.22 3.63
CA VAL A 163 -9.82 -9.99 3.25
C VAL A 163 -10.06 -10.28 1.77
N ARG A 164 -9.01 -10.29 0.94
CA ARG A 164 -9.09 -10.40 -0.52
C ARG A 164 -8.59 -11.74 -1.08
N GLU A 165 -8.59 -12.78 -0.24
CA GLU A 165 -8.19 -14.17 -0.58
C GLU A 165 -6.75 -14.34 -1.11
N LEU A 166 -5.96 -13.27 -1.17
CA LEU A 166 -4.58 -13.32 -1.63
C LEU A 166 -3.63 -13.42 -0.42
N ASP A 167 -2.86 -14.50 -0.37
CA ASP A 167 -1.86 -14.69 0.67
C ASP A 167 -0.72 -13.67 0.53
N ALA A 168 -0.78 -12.63 1.36
CA ALA A 168 0.21 -11.58 1.45
C ALA A 168 1.38 -11.94 2.38
N SER A 169 1.46 -13.17 2.90
CA SER A 169 2.53 -13.63 3.82
C SER A 169 3.95 -13.36 3.29
N GLN A 170 4.13 -13.38 1.96
CA GLN A 170 5.40 -13.09 1.29
C GLN A 170 5.89 -11.64 1.50
N LEU A 171 5.03 -10.72 1.93
CA LEU A 171 5.43 -9.36 2.29
C LEU A 171 6.12 -9.27 3.65
N GLN A 172 5.82 -10.20 4.56
CA GLN A 172 6.30 -10.13 5.94
C GLN A 172 7.83 -10.06 6.02
N PRO A 173 8.61 -10.94 5.36
CA PRO A 173 10.07 -10.89 5.47
C PRO A 173 10.66 -9.57 4.96
N ILE A 174 10.04 -8.99 3.92
CA ILE A 174 10.51 -7.73 3.33
C ILE A 174 10.24 -6.56 4.28
N ILE A 175 9.05 -6.49 4.86
CA ILE A 175 8.69 -5.50 5.88
C ILE A 175 9.62 -5.62 7.08
N ASN A 176 9.86 -6.84 7.55
CA ASN A 176 10.75 -7.13 8.66
C ASN A 176 12.16 -6.59 8.41
N GLY A 177 12.77 -6.94 7.28
CA GLY A 177 14.09 -6.46 6.93
C GLY A 177 14.17 -4.94 6.75
N MET A 178 13.10 -4.27 6.30
CA MET A 178 13.06 -2.81 6.28
C MET A 178 12.98 -2.20 7.69
N LEU A 179 12.11 -2.74 8.55
CA LEU A 179 11.95 -2.27 9.93
C LEU A 179 13.24 -2.42 10.74
N GLU A 180 13.94 -3.54 10.61
CA GLU A 180 15.24 -3.75 11.25
C GLU A 180 16.25 -2.66 10.86
N ARG A 181 16.37 -2.39 9.56
CA ARG A 181 17.28 -1.35 9.04
C ARG A 181 16.85 0.05 9.47
N ILE A 182 15.55 0.33 9.51
CA ILE A 182 15.02 1.58 10.06
C ILE A 182 15.47 1.72 11.51
N CYS A 183 15.26 0.71 12.35
CA CYS A 183 15.62 0.78 13.77
C CYS A 183 17.13 0.99 13.99
N ILE A 184 17.97 0.31 13.21
CA ILE A 184 19.44 0.45 13.26
C ILE A 184 19.86 1.85 12.78
N GLY A 185 19.30 2.33 11.68
CA GLY A 185 19.70 3.59 11.05
C GLY A 185 19.05 4.84 11.65
N LEU A 186 17.97 4.68 12.43
CA LEU A 186 17.18 5.80 12.94
C LEU A 186 18.00 6.82 13.75
N PRO A 187 18.84 6.42 14.72
CA PRO A 187 19.60 7.39 15.50
C PRO A 187 20.49 8.27 14.62
N TYR A 188 21.09 7.71 13.58
CA TYR A 188 21.94 8.43 12.63
C TYR A 188 21.13 9.32 11.68
N ALA A 189 19.99 8.82 11.20
CA ALA A 189 19.11 9.55 10.29
C ALA A 189 18.47 10.81 10.91
N CYS A 190 18.44 10.88 12.25
CA CYS A 190 17.92 12.02 12.99
C CYS A 190 19.00 13.03 13.43
N MET A 191 20.28 12.79 13.14
CA MET A 191 21.36 13.70 13.49
C MET A 191 21.39 14.92 12.57
N SER A 192 21.66 16.09 13.15
CA SER A 192 21.95 17.34 12.40
C SER A 192 20.90 17.73 11.36
N LEU A 193 19.63 17.43 11.62
CA LEU A 193 18.51 17.84 10.76
C LEU A 193 18.24 19.35 10.90
N ASP A 194 18.01 20.00 9.76
CA ASP A 194 17.38 21.33 9.75
C ASP A 194 15.89 21.24 10.11
N ASN A 195 15.23 22.40 10.20
CA ASN A 195 13.82 22.46 10.61
C ASN A 195 12.87 21.71 9.68
N ASP A 196 13.09 21.74 8.37
CA ASP A 196 12.21 21.13 7.37
C ASP A 196 12.42 19.62 7.33
N ALA A 197 13.67 19.17 7.37
CA ALA A 197 14.05 17.77 7.46
C ALA A 197 13.57 17.15 8.79
N ALA A 198 13.67 17.88 9.90
CA ALA A 198 13.14 17.45 11.19
C ALA A 198 11.61 17.32 11.17
N GLN A 199 10.90 18.21 10.46
CA GLN A 199 9.45 18.11 10.28
C GLN A 199 9.05 16.90 9.44
N ALA A 200 9.75 16.63 8.33
CA ALA A 200 9.52 15.43 7.53
C ALA A 200 9.79 14.15 8.33
N MET A 201 10.90 14.11 9.08
CA MET A 201 11.26 12.98 9.94
C MET A 201 10.25 12.76 11.06
N HIS A 202 9.70 13.83 11.65
CA HIS A 202 8.64 13.71 12.65
C HIS A 202 7.40 12.98 12.11
N THR A 203 6.95 13.32 10.90
CA THR A 203 5.84 12.62 10.24
C THR A 203 6.17 11.14 10.01
N ARG A 204 7.40 10.84 9.56
CA ARG A 204 7.88 9.47 9.35
C ARG A 204 7.89 8.65 10.65
N LEU A 205 8.41 9.23 11.73
CA LEU A 205 8.43 8.60 13.06
C LEU A 205 7.03 8.23 13.53
N LEU A 206 6.07 9.14 13.39
CA LEU A 206 4.67 8.87 13.75
C LEU A 206 4.06 7.74 12.91
N ASN A 207 4.27 7.77 11.60
CA ASN A 207 3.76 6.74 10.70
C ASN A 207 4.35 5.36 11.01
N ILE A 208 5.65 5.28 11.31
CA ILE A 208 6.31 4.02 11.69
C ILE A 208 5.85 3.54 13.05
N HIS A 209 5.74 4.43 14.04
CA HIS A 209 5.22 4.06 15.35
C HIS A 209 3.81 3.46 15.26
N GLN A 210 2.91 4.11 14.51
CA GLN A 210 1.57 3.57 14.25
C GLN A 210 1.62 2.23 13.50
N THR A 211 2.53 2.09 12.54
CA THR A 211 2.69 0.85 11.77
C THR A 211 3.16 -0.32 12.62
N VAL A 212 4.16 -0.10 13.49
CA VAL A 212 4.68 -1.12 14.42
C VAL A 212 3.57 -1.60 15.37
N LEU A 213 2.80 -0.66 15.95
CA LEU A 213 1.66 -1.01 16.81
C LEU A 213 0.57 -1.75 16.05
N MET A 214 0.31 -1.38 14.80
CA MET A 214 -0.70 -2.01 13.93
C MET A 214 -0.34 -3.45 13.56
N LEU A 215 0.96 -3.78 13.47
CA LEU A 215 1.44 -5.12 13.14
C LEU A 215 1.35 -6.10 14.32
N GLU A 216 1.22 -5.60 15.55
CA GLU A 216 1.05 -6.41 16.78
C GLU A 216 2.17 -7.46 17.00
N ASP A 217 3.36 -7.23 16.43
CA ASP A 217 4.55 -8.06 16.60
C ASP A 217 5.41 -7.54 17.76
N THR A 218 5.42 -8.28 18.87
CA THR A 218 6.15 -7.90 20.09
C THR A 218 7.64 -7.67 19.85
N ASN A 219 8.28 -8.41 18.95
CA ASN A 219 9.71 -8.24 18.66
C ASN A 219 9.98 -6.87 18.02
N PHE A 220 9.12 -6.45 17.07
CA PHE A 220 9.26 -5.13 16.46
C PHE A 220 8.90 -4.00 17.41
N VAL A 221 7.93 -4.20 18.32
CA VAL A 221 7.64 -3.23 19.37
C VAL A 221 8.89 -3.02 20.23
N THR A 222 9.56 -4.09 20.67
CA THR A 222 10.80 -4.01 21.45
C THR A 222 11.94 -3.34 20.67
N LEU A 223 12.19 -3.77 19.43
CA LEU A 223 13.26 -3.21 18.59
C LEU A 223 13.04 -1.71 18.32
N TRP A 224 11.79 -1.33 18.03
CA TRP A 224 11.41 0.06 17.83
C TRP A 224 11.62 0.91 19.08
N HIS A 225 11.19 0.42 20.25
CA HIS A 225 11.42 1.13 21.51
C HIS A 225 12.90 1.28 21.84
N GLN A 226 13.74 0.27 21.56
CA GLN A 226 15.19 0.39 21.70
C GLN A 226 15.76 1.48 20.80
N ALA A 227 15.33 1.54 19.53
CA ALA A 227 15.74 2.59 18.59
C ALA A 227 15.34 3.99 19.07
N LEU A 228 14.11 4.15 19.58
CA LEU A 228 13.65 5.42 20.16
C LEU A 228 14.45 5.81 21.41
N SER A 229 14.77 4.86 22.29
CA SER A 229 15.59 5.11 23.47
C SER A 229 17.00 5.56 23.10
N MET A 230 17.63 4.94 22.10
CA MET A 230 18.93 5.37 21.57
C MET A 230 18.88 6.77 20.98
N LEU A 231 17.80 7.10 20.26
CA LEU A 231 17.59 8.44 19.70
C LEU A 231 17.46 9.49 20.81
N VAL A 232 16.67 9.19 21.84
CA VAL A 232 16.44 10.11 22.98
C VAL A 232 17.69 10.32 23.83
N ALA A 233 18.58 9.31 23.92
CA ALA A 233 19.83 9.41 24.64
C ALA A 233 20.91 10.28 23.96
N GLN A 234 20.64 10.81 22.76
CA GLN A 234 21.59 11.67 22.05
C GLN A 234 21.60 13.10 22.61
N ASP A 235 22.80 13.63 22.88
CA ASP A 235 23.00 14.98 23.44
C ASP A 235 22.48 16.12 22.54
N ASN A 236 22.33 15.87 21.24
CA ASN A 236 21.90 16.85 20.23
C ASN A 236 20.55 16.52 19.59
N LEU A 237 19.62 15.92 20.35
CA LEU A 237 18.28 15.64 19.85
C LEU A 237 17.55 16.92 19.46
N HIS A 238 17.07 16.98 18.21
CA HIS A 238 16.29 18.12 17.74
C HIS A 238 15.01 18.28 18.58
N GLY A 239 14.67 19.51 19.00
CA GLY A 239 13.56 19.77 19.94
C GLY A 239 12.19 19.26 19.49
N ARG A 240 11.98 19.07 18.17
CA ARG A 240 10.78 18.44 17.59
C ARG A 240 10.58 16.98 18.00
N PHE A 241 11.59 16.29 18.53
CA PHE A 241 11.53 14.89 18.93
C PHE A 241 11.34 14.68 20.44
N LEU A 242 11.23 15.75 21.24
CA LEU A 242 11.05 15.65 22.71
C LEU A 242 9.75 14.93 23.11
N TRP A 243 8.76 14.84 22.23
CA TRP A 243 7.54 14.05 22.47
C TRP A 243 7.83 12.55 22.66
N LEU A 244 8.95 12.04 22.15
CA LEU A 244 9.36 10.64 22.30
C LEU A 244 9.55 10.23 23.76
N HIS A 245 9.95 11.16 24.64
CA HIS A 245 10.01 10.89 26.08
C HIS A 245 8.65 10.46 26.65
N LYS A 246 7.54 11.02 26.15
CA LYS A 246 6.19 10.64 26.58
C LYS A 246 5.79 9.27 26.06
N VAL A 247 6.16 8.94 24.82
CA VAL A 247 5.92 7.60 24.24
C VAL A 247 6.63 6.55 25.07
N LEU A 248 7.93 6.74 25.33
CA LEU A 248 8.73 5.82 26.14
C LEU A 248 8.26 5.73 27.60
N GLY A 249 7.78 6.84 28.19
CA GLY A 249 7.24 6.86 29.56
C GLY A 249 5.83 6.27 29.70
N SER A 250 5.05 6.18 28.62
CA SER A 250 3.69 5.61 28.63
C SER A 250 3.65 4.09 28.50
N VAL A 251 4.73 3.48 28.00
CA VAL A 251 4.89 2.04 27.91
C VAL A 251 5.72 1.60 29.11
N GLY A 252 5.05 1.24 30.20
CA GLY A 252 5.71 0.60 31.34
C GLY A 252 6.39 -0.70 30.89
N PHE A 253 7.71 -0.75 30.93
CA PHE A 253 8.44 -2.01 30.78
C PHE A 253 8.11 -2.90 31.99
N PRO A 254 7.74 -4.19 31.78
CA PRO A 254 7.91 -5.15 32.86
C PRO A 254 9.42 -5.30 33.10
N ASN A 255 9.82 -5.06 34.35
CA ASN A 255 11.17 -5.38 34.85
C ASN A 255 11.52 -6.85 34.61
#